data_AF-A0A7S0QDL4-F1
#
_entry.id   AF-A0A7S0QDL4-F1
#
_cell.length_a   1.000
_cell.length_b   1.000
_cell.length_c   1.000
_cell.angle_alpha   90.00
_cell.angle_beta   90.00
_cell.angle_gamma   90.00
#
_symmetry.space_group_name_H-M   'P 1'
#
loop_
_entity.id
_entity.type
_entity.pdbx_description
1 polymer ?
#
loop_
_entity_poly.entity_id
_entity_poly.type
_entity_poly.pdbx_seq_one_letter_code
_entity_poly.pdbx_strand_id
1 'polypeptide(L)'
;TAAATAAAAGGVAEGGGGGTATPATPAPAVGGDALLHMQLLLKCADISNVLKPLPVAKEWAVCITDEFFAQGELERANGLEVTPMCDSLAQSRVGMQKGFIDFVVRPFIAGLGRLLPGLQTLGGLLAANRASWDDNDDEELLTTVNALRAARAVATDRAAAERAAAMAAAAAAAAAVALEVGDGGGDGSGRRRSSASDSASGDDNGGPGGR
;
A
#
# COMPACT_ATOMS: atom_id res chain seq x y z
N THR A 1 -50.50 22.59 36.95
CA THR A 1 -51.31 22.58 38.19
C THR A 1 -51.92 21.21 38.34
N ALA A 2 -51.41 20.44 39.34
CA ALA A 2 -51.95 19.23 40.00
C ALA A 2 -52.45 18.05 39.11
N ALA A 3 -52.30 16.77 39.47
CA ALA A 3 -52.12 16.16 40.77
C ALA A 3 -51.42 14.79 40.67
N ALA A 4 -50.75 14.42 41.76
CA ALA A 4 -50.15 13.13 42.04
C ALA A 4 -51.03 12.31 43.00
N THR A 5 -50.88 10.98 42.96
CA THR A 5 -51.29 9.97 43.97
C THR A 5 -50.44 8.72 43.65
N ALA A 6 -49.53 8.15 44.46
CA ALA A 6 -49.41 7.80 45.89
C ALA A 6 -49.56 6.27 46.13
N ALA A 7 -48.74 5.76 47.09
CA ALA A 7 -48.65 4.41 47.70
C ALA A 7 -47.49 3.51 47.16
N ALA A 8 -46.44 3.05 47.86
CA ALA A 8 -46.04 2.78 49.27
C ALA A 8 -45.87 1.27 49.56
N ALA A 9 -44.92 0.96 50.47
CA ALA A 9 -44.44 -0.33 51.02
C ALA A 9 -43.23 -0.95 50.29
N GLY A 10 -42.09 -1.31 50.91
CA GLY A 10 -41.75 -1.54 52.32
C GLY A 10 -41.18 -2.96 52.47
N GLY A 11 -39.90 -3.12 52.80
CA GLY A 11 -39.28 -4.43 53.06
C GLY A 11 -37.78 -4.35 53.40
N VAL A 12 -37.45 -4.62 54.66
CA VAL A 12 -36.09 -4.68 55.23
C VAL A 12 -35.75 -6.14 55.53
N ALA A 13 -34.53 -6.60 55.25
CA ALA A 13 -33.84 -7.65 56.03
C ALA A 13 -32.35 -7.76 55.66
N GLU A 14 -31.52 -7.91 56.70
CA GLU A 14 -30.06 -8.01 56.76
C GLU A 14 -29.46 -9.32 56.19
N GLY A 15 -28.13 -9.33 56.03
CA GLY A 15 -27.34 -10.57 56.10
C GLY A 15 -25.97 -10.47 55.44
N GLY A 16 -24.91 -10.35 56.25
CA GLY A 16 -23.51 -10.24 55.81
C GLY A 16 -22.89 -11.53 55.27
N GLY A 17 -21.76 -11.36 54.58
CA GLY A 17 -20.90 -12.45 54.13
C GLY A 17 -19.71 -11.91 53.35
N GLY A 18 -18.56 -11.82 54.02
CA GLY A 18 -17.31 -11.32 53.45
C GLY A 18 -16.78 -12.21 52.32
N GLY A 19 -16.36 -11.56 51.24
CA GLY A 19 -15.58 -12.12 50.17
C GLY A 19 -15.04 -10.96 49.34
N THR A 20 -13.84 -10.49 49.66
CA THR A 20 -13.14 -9.47 48.86
C THR A 20 -12.70 -10.09 47.54
N ALA A 21 -13.64 -10.27 46.62
CA ALA A 21 -13.32 -10.43 45.22
C ALA A 21 -12.85 -9.06 44.74
N THR A 22 -11.54 -8.90 44.55
CA THR A 22 -10.99 -7.82 43.70
C THR A 22 -11.83 -7.78 42.43
N PRO A 23 -12.51 -6.65 42.11
CA PRO A 23 -13.17 -6.56 40.83
C PRO A 23 -12.07 -6.61 39.78
N ALA A 24 -12.02 -7.72 39.04
CA ALA A 24 -11.25 -7.78 37.81
C ALA A 24 -11.72 -6.58 36.98
N THR A 25 -10.83 -5.60 36.79
CA THR A 25 -11.11 -4.44 35.94
C THR A 25 -11.59 -5.00 34.61
N PRO A 26 -12.84 -4.74 34.18
CA PRO A 26 -13.26 -5.20 32.88
C PRO A 26 -12.29 -4.57 31.88
N ALA A 27 -11.67 -5.41 31.05
CA ALA A 27 -10.95 -4.92 29.88
C ALA A 27 -11.86 -3.89 29.20
N PRO A 28 -11.35 -2.70 28.82
CA PRO A 28 -12.22 -1.64 28.30
C PRO A 28 -13.03 -2.24 27.18
N ALA A 29 -14.35 -2.33 27.37
CA ALA A 29 -15.26 -2.65 26.30
C ALA A 29 -14.93 -1.61 25.23
N VAL A 30 -14.41 -2.04 24.09
CA VAL A 30 -14.25 -1.16 22.93
C VAL A 30 -15.66 -0.71 22.62
N GLY A 31 -16.05 0.46 23.14
CA GLY A 31 -17.41 0.96 23.06
C GLY A 31 -17.81 1.03 21.59
N GLY A 32 -19.09 0.79 21.28
CA GLY A 32 -19.60 0.80 19.90
C GLY A 32 -19.16 2.02 19.10
N ASP A 33 -18.94 3.14 19.79
CA ASP A 33 -18.39 4.37 19.22
C ASP A 33 -16.97 4.17 18.67
N ALA A 34 -16.04 3.56 19.41
CA ALA A 34 -14.66 3.36 18.94
C ALA A 34 -14.59 2.45 17.70
N LEU A 35 -15.41 1.38 17.68
CA LEU A 35 -15.50 0.51 16.51
C LEU A 35 -16.03 1.27 15.28
N LEU A 36 -17.08 2.07 15.46
CA LEU A 36 -17.64 2.90 14.39
C LEU A 36 -16.61 3.90 13.85
N HIS A 37 -15.86 4.58 14.73
CA HIS A 37 -14.80 5.50 14.30
C HIS A 37 -13.74 4.79 13.45
N MET A 38 -13.31 3.59 13.86
CA MET A 38 -12.34 2.80 13.08
C MET A 38 -12.89 2.39 11.72
N GLN A 39 -14.15 1.98 11.64
CA GLN A 39 -14.81 1.64 10.36
C GLN A 39 -14.91 2.85 9.43
N LEU A 40 -15.26 4.03 9.96
CA LEU A 40 -15.32 5.27 9.20
C LEU A 40 -13.94 5.69 8.69
N LEU A 41 -12.90 5.59 9.54
CA LEU A 41 -11.52 5.90 9.14
C LEU A 41 -11.02 4.92 8.06
N LEU A 42 -11.33 3.63 8.21
CA LEU A 42 -10.99 2.61 7.21
C LEU A 42 -11.67 2.92 5.88
N LYS A 43 -12.97 3.26 5.89
CA LYS A 43 -13.67 3.62 4.66
C LYS A 43 -13.12 4.92 4.05
N CYS A 44 -12.76 5.90 4.87
CA CYS A 44 -12.11 7.11 4.40
C CYS A 44 -10.78 6.80 3.70
N ALA A 45 -9.99 5.88 4.25
CA ALA A 45 -8.72 5.45 3.64
C ALA A 45 -8.95 4.77 2.28
N ASP A 46 -9.93 3.86 2.21
CA ASP A 46 -10.33 3.12 1.01
C ASP A 46 -10.71 4.05 -0.16
N ILE A 47 -11.44 5.14 0.11
CA ILE A 47 -11.85 6.11 -0.92
C ILE A 47 -10.94 7.35 -1.01
N SER A 48 -9.79 7.34 -0.34
CA SER A 48 -8.93 8.53 -0.19
C SER A 48 -8.23 8.98 -1.48
N ASN A 49 -8.28 8.18 -2.55
CA ASN A 49 -7.62 8.45 -3.83
C ASN A 49 -7.98 9.83 -4.40
N VAL A 50 -9.23 10.25 -4.23
CA VAL A 50 -9.73 11.53 -4.74
C VAL A 50 -9.30 12.74 -3.90
N LEU A 51 -8.67 12.49 -2.75
CA LEU A 51 -8.13 13.50 -1.83
C LEU A 51 -6.61 13.65 -1.98
N LYS A 52 -5.97 12.80 -2.77
CA LYS A 52 -4.53 12.85 -3.04
C LYS A 52 -4.18 14.07 -3.90
N PRO A 53 -2.90 14.49 -3.97
CA PRO A 53 -2.47 15.48 -4.95
C PRO A 53 -3.00 15.14 -6.35
N LEU A 54 -3.48 16.15 -7.09
CA LEU A 54 -4.22 15.96 -8.34
C LEU A 54 -3.55 15.00 -9.34
N PRO A 55 -2.23 15.03 -9.59
CA PRO A 55 -1.59 14.05 -10.50
C PRO A 55 -1.80 12.60 -10.08
N VAL A 56 -1.74 12.33 -8.77
CA VAL A 56 -1.96 11.00 -8.19
C VAL A 56 -3.44 10.63 -8.27
N ALA A 57 -4.34 11.56 -7.97
CA ALA A 57 -5.78 11.33 -8.08
C ALA A 57 -6.20 10.99 -9.52
N LYS A 58 -5.62 11.67 -10.52
CA LYS A 58 -5.83 11.40 -11.94
C LYS A 58 -5.35 10.00 -12.36
N GLU A 59 -4.16 9.59 -11.91
CA GLU A 59 -3.66 8.22 -12.16
C GLU A 59 -4.60 7.17 -11.59
N TRP A 60 -5.06 7.33 -10.34
CA TRP A 60 -6.01 6.41 -9.72
C TRP A 60 -7.34 6.35 -10.47
N ALA A 61 -7.87 7.50 -10.91
CA ALA A 61 -9.09 7.55 -11.71
C ALA A 61 -8.94 6.76 -13.01
N VAL A 62 -7.80 6.87 -13.71
CA VAL A 62 -7.53 6.07 -14.91
C VAL A 62 -7.41 4.59 -14.57
N CYS A 63 -6.67 4.21 -13.53
CA CYS A 63 -6.52 2.80 -13.15
C CYS A 63 -7.86 2.10 -12.87
N ILE A 64 -8.73 2.70 -12.05
CA ILE A 64 -10.02 2.06 -11.72
C ILE A 64 -10.96 2.00 -12.92
N THR A 65 -10.91 3.00 -13.79
CA THR A 65 -11.76 3.02 -14.99
C THR A 65 -11.22 2.10 -16.09
N ASP A 66 -9.90 1.89 -16.17
CA ASP A 66 -9.30 0.83 -17.00
C ASP A 66 -9.80 -0.55 -16.56
N GLU A 67 -9.85 -0.80 -15.26
CA GLU A 67 -10.33 -2.07 -14.70
C GLU A 67 -11.81 -2.31 -15.01
N PHE A 68 -12.67 -1.30 -14.81
CA PHE A 68 -14.10 -1.40 -15.16
C PHE A 68 -14.32 -1.65 -16.65
N PHE A 69 -13.60 -0.93 -17.51
CA PHE A 69 -13.78 -1.09 -18.95
C PHE A 69 -13.25 -2.45 -19.44
N ALA A 70 -12.14 -2.93 -18.88
CA ALA A 70 -11.65 -4.28 -19.17
C ALA A 70 -12.66 -5.35 -18.73
N GLN A 71 -13.33 -5.18 -17.58
CA GLN A 71 -14.42 -6.06 -17.18
C GLN A 71 -15.58 -6.02 -18.19
N GLY A 72 -16.01 -4.84 -18.63
CA GLY A 72 -17.10 -4.70 -19.58
C GLY A 72 -16.80 -5.31 -20.96
N GLU A 73 -15.54 -5.25 -21.40
CA GLU A 73 -15.08 -5.95 -22.59
C GLU A 73 -15.18 -7.47 -22.43
N LEU A 74 -14.78 -8.01 -21.28
CA LEU A 74 -14.91 -9.43 -20.97
C LEU A 74 -16.37 -9.87 -20.89
N GLU A 75 -17.25 -9.08 -20.26
CA GLU A 75 -18.69 -9.35 -20.21
C GLU A 75 -19.27 -9.45 -21.63
N ARG A 76 -18.96 -8.46 -22.49
CA ARG A 76 -19.38 -8.42 -23.89
C ARG A 76 -18.86 -9.62 -24.69
N ALA A 77 -17.58 -9.96 -24.53
CA ALA A 77 -16.95 -11.07 -25.24
C ALA A 77 -17.55 -12.44 -24.86
N ASN A 78 -18.02 -12.56 -23.61
CA ASN A 78 -18.69 -13.78 -23.12
C ASN A 78 -20.20 -13.79 -23.37
N GLY A 79 -20.75 -12.79 -24.09
CA GLY A 79 -22.19 -12.69 -24.36
C GLY A 79 -23.04 -12.38 -23.13
N LEU A 80 -22.46 -11.78 -22.09
CA LEU A 80 -23.16 -11.30 -20.91
C LEU A 80 -23.68 -9.87 -21.15
N GLU A 81 -24.71 -9.49 -20.39
CA GLU A 81 -25.11 -8.09 -20.28
C GLU A 81 -23.97 -7.28 -19.64
N VAL A 82 -23.56 -6.19 -20.28
CA VAL A 82 -22.46 -5.35 -19.79
C VAL A 82 -22.95 -4.54 -18.59
N THR A 83 -22.24 -4.64 -17.48
CA THR A 83 -22.51 -3.88 -16.26
C THR A 83 -22.47 -2.37 -16.58
N PRO A 84 -23.46 -1.55 -16.19
CA PRO A 84 -23.57 -0.16 -16.65
C PRO A 84 -22.34 0.73 -16.42
N MET A 85 -21.60 0.52 -15.33
CA MET A 85 -20.37 1.26 -15.01
C MET A 85 -19.13 0.75 -15.77
N CYS A 86 -19.23 -0.45 -16.35
CA CYS A 86 -18.17 -1.11 -17.10
C CYS A 86 -18.26 -0.85 -18.61
N ASP A 87 -19.34 -0.22 -19.09
CA ASP A 87 -19.50 0.08 -20.52
C ASP A 87 -18.78 1.37 -20.94
N SER A 88 -17.61 1.21 -21.57
CA SER A 88 -16.81 2.30 -22.12
C SER A 88 -17.50 3.09 -23.24
N LEU A 89 -18.58 2.56 -23.84
CA LEU A 89 -19.36 3.28 -24.86
C LEU A 89 -20.38 4.24 -24.24
N ALA A 90 -20.75 4.00 -22.98
CA ALA A 90 -21.78 4.77 -22.27
C ALA A 90 -21.22 5.65 -21.15
N GLN A 91 -20.00 5.37 -20.68
CA GLN A 91 -19.36 6.07 -19.56
C GLN A 91 -18.14 6.88 -20.01
N SER A 92 -17.96 8.05 -19.39
CA SER A 92 -16.72 8.84 -19.45
C SER A 92 -15.96 8.69 -18.14
N ARG A 93 -14.62 8.61 -18.22
CA ARG A 93 -13.73 8.56 -17.05
C ARG A 93 -13.88 9.79 -16.18
N VAL A 94 -13.86 10.97 -16.80
CA VAL A 94 -14.08 12.24 -16.08
C VAL A 94 -15.49 12.29 -15.50
N GLY A 95 -16.51 11.89 -16.27
CA GLY A 95 -17.89 11.85 -15.81
C GLY A 95 -18.08 10.97 -14.57
N MET A 96 -17.57 9.74 -14.62
CA MET A 96 -17.59 8.80 -13.49
C MET A 96 -16.88 9.37 -12.26
N GLN A 97 -15.73 10.01 -12.45
CA GLN A 97 -14.96 10.59 -11.37
C GLN A 97 -15.68 11.77 -10.69
N LYS A 98 -16.29 12.66 -11.48
CA LYS A 98 -17.12 13.78 -10.98
C LYS A 98 -18.32 13.24 -10.20
N GLY A 99 -19.03 12.27 -10.77
CA GLY A 99 -20.17 11.62 -10.13
C GLY A 99 -19.79 10.94 -8.80
N PHE A 100 -18.69 10.19 -8.77
CA PHE A 100 -18.21 9.55 -7.54
C PHE A 100 -17.88 10.57 -6.45
N ILE A 101 -17.18 11.66 -6.80
CA ILE A 101 -16.88 12.72 -5.84
C ILE A 101 -18.17 13.38 -5.31
N ASP A 102 -19.09 13.75 -6.19
CA ASP A 102 -20.26 14.54 -5.82
C ASP A 102 -21.30 13.74 -5.04
N PHE A 103 -21.52 12.47 -5.40
CA PHE A 103 -22.58 11.65 -4.82
C PHE A 103 -22.11 10.67 -3.74
N VAL A 104 -20.82 10.31 -3.70
CA VAL A 104 -20.29 9.36 -2.71
C VAL A 104 -19.35 10.05 -1.72
N VAL A 105 -18.26 10.63 -2.23
CA VAL A 105 -17.17 11.08 -1.35
C VAL A 105 -17.52 12.37 -0.61
N ARG A 106 -18.15 13.34 -1.28
CA ARG A 106 -18.51 14.63 -0.67
C ARG A 106 -19.47 14.48 0.51
N PRO A 107 -20.60 13.75 0.41
CA PRO A 107 -21.46 13.50 1.57
C PRO A 107 -20.73 12.77 2.70
N PHE A 108 -19.88 11.78 2.35
CA PHE A 108 -19.10 11.02 3.32
C PHE A 108 -18.12 11.90 4.09
N ILE A 109 -17.30 12.70 3.41
CA ILE A 109 -16.31 13.59 4.04
C ILE A 109 -17.00 14.70 4.85
N ALA A 110 -18.13 15.24 4.38
CA ALA A 110 -18.91 16.20 5.16
C ALA A 110 -19.46 15.58 6.46
N GLY A 111 -19.92 14.34 6.41
CA GLY A 111 -20.32 13.59 7.60
C GLY A 111 -19.14 13.34 8.54
N LEU A 112 -18.02 12.87 7.99
CA LEU A 112 -16.81 12.54 8.73
C LEU A 112 -16.22 13.76 9.45
N GLY A 113 -16.15 14.92 8.79
CA GLY A 113 -15.63 16.16 9.37
C GLY A 113 -16.46 16.67 10.55
N ARG A 114 -17.79 16.45 10.54
CA ARG A 114 -18.66 16.77 11.69
C ARG A 114 -18.39 15.87 12.89
N LEU A 115 -18.08 14.59 12.66
CA LEU A 115 -17.81 13.60 13.72
C LEU A 115 -16.37 13.68 14.24
N LEU A 116 -15.42 13.94 13.36
CA LEU A 116 -13.99 14.00 13.64
C LEU A 116 -13.44 15.38 13.19
N PRO A 117 -13.47 16.39 14.08
CA PRO A 117 -13.07 17.76 13.73
C PRO A 117 -11.65 17.88 13.16
N GLY A 118 -10.74 16.97 13.53
CA GLY A 118 -9.39 16.91 12.97
C GLY A 118 -9.31 16.61 11.48
N LEU A 119 -10.41 16.15 10.86
CA LEU A 119 -10.50 15.82 9.42
C LEU A 119 -11.27 16.85 8.61
N GLN A 120 -11.67 17.98 9.19
CA GLN A 120 -12.46 19.01 8.48
C GLN A 120 -11.74 19.58 7.25
N THR A 121 -10.41 19.60 7.25
CA THR A 121 -9.59 20.08 6.13
C THR A 121 -9.76 19.24 4.85
N LEU A 122 -10.18 17.97 4.98
CA LEU A 122 -10.40 17.08 3.83
C LEU A 122 -11.47 17.61 2.88
N GLY A 123 -12.48 18.33 3.39
CA GLY A 123 -13.51 18.95 2.55
C GLY A 123 -12.95 19.99 1.59
N GLY A 124 -11.96 20.78 2.04
CA GLY A 124 -11.26 21.76 1.20
C GLY A 124 -10.42 21.10 0.11
N LEU A 125 -9.68 20.04 0.45
CA LEU A 125 -8.91 19.25 -0.52
C LEU A 125 -9.81 18.62 -1.58
N LEU A 126 -10.93 18.03 -1.16
CA LEU A 126 -11.89 17.42 -2.08
C LEU A 126 -12.49 18.46 -3.02
N ALA A 127 -12.85 19.64 -2.51
CA ALA A 127 -13.41 20.72 -3.31
C ALA A 127 -12.40 21.24 -4.36
N ALA A 128 -11.15 21.44 -3.96
CA ALA A 128 -10.08 21.85 -4.86
C ALA A 128 -9.87 20.83 -5.99
N ASN A 129 -9.72 19.55 -5.64
CA ASN A 129 -9.57 18.50 -6.64
C ASN A 129 -10.80 18.41 -7.55
N ARG A 130 -12.01 18.47 -7.00
CA ARG A 130 -13.25 18.38 -7.77
C ARG A 130 -13.37 19.50 -8.82
N ALA A 131 -12.98 20.72 -8.47
CA ALA A 131 -12.97 21.85 -9.39
C ALA A 131 -12.00 21.63 -10.56
N SER A 132 -10.86 20.97 -10.32
CA SER A 132 -9.90 20.65 -11.39
C SER A 132 -10.43 19.68 -12.45
N TRP A 133 -11.59 19.04 -12.23
CA TRP A 133 -12.23 18.16 -13.22
C TRP A 133 -13.26 18.88 -14.09
N ASP A 134 -13.55 20.16 -13.87
CA ASP A 134 -14.58 20.86 -14.66
C ASP A 134 -14.12 21.16 -16.10
N ASP A 135 -12.83 21.42 -16.29
CA ASP A 135 -12.24 21.74 -17.59
C ASP A 135 -11.55 20.54 -18.26
N ASN A 136 -11.67 19.33 -17.71
CA ASN A 136 -11.01 18.14 -18.24
C ASN A 136 -11.96 17.28 -19.07
N ASP A 137 -11.43 16.70 -20.15
CA ASP A 137 -12.04 15.58 -20.86
C ASP A 137 -11.19 14.31 -20.75
N ASP A 138 -11.70 13.20 -21.28
CA ASP A 138 -11.03 11.90 -21.19
C ASP A 138 -9.71 11.88 -21.99
N GLU A 139 -9.59 12.67 -23.07
CA GLU A 139 -8.38 12.73 -23.90
C GLU A 139 -7.25 13.47 -23.18
N GLU A 140 -7.55 14.64 -22.60
CA GLU A 140 -6.61 15.42 -21.80
C GLU A 140 -6.17 14.63 -20.56
N LEU A 141 -7.11 13.95 -19.90
CA LEU A 141 -6.82 13.08 -18.76
C LEU A 141 -5.81 11.99 -19.12
N LEU A 142 -6.08 11.24 -20.19
CA LEU A 142 -5.21 10.14 -20.62
C LEU A 142 -3.85 10.65 -21.07
N THR A 143 -3.80 11.76 -21.81
CA THR A 143 -2.55 12.41 -22.21
C THR A 143 -1.70 12.78 -20.99
N THR A 144 -2.32 13.43 -20.01
CA THR A 144 -1.66 13.81 -18.75
C THR A 144 -1.13 12.58 -18.01
N VAL A 145 -1.97 11.55 -17.82
CA VAL A 145 -1.60 10.35 -17.07
C VAL A 145 -0.51 9.55 -17.78
N ASN A 146 -0.56 9.44 -19.11
CA ASN A 146 0.49 8.76 -19.86
C ASN A 146 1.83 9.51 -19.78
N ALA A 147 1.82 10.84 -19.84
CA ALA A 147 3.01 11.65 -19.62
C ALA A 147 3.59 11.46 -18.20
N LEU A 148 2.74 11.45 -17.17
CA LEU A 148 3.15 11.19 -15.79
C LEU A 148 3.77 9.81 -15.61
N ARG A 149 3.13 8.77 -16.18
CA ARG A 149 3.65 7.39 -16.15
C ARG A 149 4.99 7.27 -16.88
N ALA A 150 5.14 7.90 -18.04
CA ALA A 150 6.40 7.93 -18.80
C ALA A 150 7.51 8.65 -18.02
N ALA A 151 7.22 9.81 -17.44
CA ALA A 151 8.18 10.55 -16.62
C ALA A 151 8.61 9.75 -15.38
N ARG A 152 7.66 9.04 -14.74
CA ARG A 152 7.96 8.15 -13.61
C ARG A 152 8.84 6.96 -14.03
N ALA A 153 8.61 6.36 -15.20
CA ALA A 153 9.45 5.28 -15.71
C ALA A 153 10.90 5.76 -15.90
N VAL A 154 11.10 6.89 -16.59
CA VAL A 154 12.44 7.49 -16.78
C VAL A 154 13.12 7.81 -15.45
N ALA A 155 12.39 8.36 -14.49
CA ALA A 155 12.93 8.66 -13.16
C ALA A 155 13.33 7.38 -12.40
N THR A 156 12.56 6.31 -12.55
CA THR A 156 12.83 5.01 -11.92
C THR A 156 14.06 4.35 -12.53
N ASP A 157 14.19 4.38 -13.85
CA ASP A 157 15.35 3.85 -14.56
C ASP A 157 16.63 4.61 -14.19
N ARG A 158 16.56 5.94 -14.12
CA ARG A 158 17.67 6.77 -13.65
C ARG A 158 18.07 6.41 -12.21
N ALA A 159 17.09 6.30 -11.31
CA ALA A 159 17.36 5.94 -9.91
C ALA A 159 17.93 4.52 -9.78
N ALA A 160 17.49 3.57 -10.62
CA ALA A 160 18.04 2.23 -10.67
C ALA A 160 19.49 2.22 -11.17
N ALA A 161 19.81 2.98 -12.23
CA ALA A 161 21.16 3.12 -12.74
C ALA A 161 22.10 3.78 -11.72
N GLU A 162 21.66 4.84 -11.02
CA GLU A 162 22.41 5.49 -9.96
C GLU A 162 22.70 4.52 -8.80
N ARG A 163 21.71 3.70 -8.39
CA ARG A 163 21.90 2.65 -7.37
C ARG A 163 22.89 1.58 -7.81
N ALA A 164 22.81 1.13 -9.06
CA ALA A 164 23.74 0.14 -9.61
C ALA A 164 25.18 0.68 -9.68
N ALA A 165 25.35 1.93 -10.12
CA ALA A 165 26.65 2.60 -10.16
C ALA A 165 27.24 2.77 -8.75
N ALA A 166 26.42 3.18 -7.77
CA ALA A 166 26.84 3.28 -6.37
C ALA A 166 27.26 1.92 -5.79
N MET A 167 26.52 0.85 -6.09
CA MET A 167 26.86 -0.51 -5.67
C MET A 167 28.18 -1.00 -6.29
N ALA A 168 28.40 -0.73 -7.58
CA ALA A 168 29.64 -1.08 -8.26
C ALA A 168 30.85 -0.32 -7.69
N ALA A 169 30.70 0.98 -7.42
CA ALA A 169 31.74 1.79 -6.79
C ALA A 169 32.09 1.29 -5.38
N ALA A 170 31.09 0.93 -4.58
CA ALA A 170 31.29 0.35 -3.25
C ALA A 170 32.04 -1.00 -3.31
N ALA A 171 31.70 -1.86 -4.27
CA ALA A 171 32.41 -3.12 -4.48
C ALA A 171 33.88 -2.92 -4.89
N ALA A 172 34.15 -1.95 -5.78
CA ALA A 172 35.51 -1.61 -6.19
C ALA A 172 36.34 -1.05 -5.02
N ALA A 173 35.76 -0.18 -4.20
CA ALA A 173 36.42 0.33 -2.99
C ALA A 173 36.74 -0.80 -1.99
N ALA A 174 35.80 -1.74 -1.77
CA ALA A 174 36.03 -2.89 -0.91
C ALA A 174 37.17 -3.80 -1.43
N ALA A 175 37.25 -4.01 -2.75
CA ALA A 175 38.32 -4.78 -3.36
C ALA A 175 39.69 -4.09 -3.23
N ALA A 176 39.74 -2.76 -3.37
CA ALA A 176 40.98 -1.99 -3.18
C ALA A 176 41.49 -2.08 -1.73
N VAL A 177 40.60 -1.99 -0.73
CA VAL A 177 40.95 -2.17 0.69
C VAL A 177 41.49 -3.58 0.96
N ALA A 178 40.93 -4.61 0.32
CA ALA A 178 41.42 -5.98 0.48
C ALA A 178 42.84 -6.20 -0.07
N LEU A 179 43.25 -5.42 -1.08
CA LEU A 179 44.60 -5.48 -1.64
C LEU A 179 45.63 -4.73 -0.78
N GLU A 180 45.26 -3.64 -0.11
CA GLU A 180 46.18 -2.90 0.77
C GLU A 180 46.50 -3.61 2.09
N VAL A 181 45.66 -4.55 2.54
CA VAL A 181 45.93 -5.38 3.73
C VAL A 181 46.94 -6.51 3.43
N GLY A 182 47.32 -6.73 2.17
CA GLY A 182 48.14 -7.86 1.72
C GLY A 182 49.66 -7.68 1.74
N ASP A 183 50.22 -6.49 2.00
CA ASP A 183 51.68 -6.23 1.88
C ASP A 183 52.44 -6.19 3.22
N GLY A 184 51.83 -6.71 4.29
CA GLY A 184 52.38 -6.69 5.64
C GLY A 184 53.04 -8.00 6.10
N GLY A 185 54.14 -8.43 5.48
CA GLY A 185 55.19 -9.18 6.18
C GLY A 185 55.49 -10.63 5.75
N GLY A 186 56.77 -10.90 5.45
CA GLY A 186 57.32 -12.26 5.42
C GLY A 186 58.62 -12.47 4.63
N ASP A 187 59.68 -11.71 4.91
CA ASP A 187 61.04 -12.14 4.54
C ASP A 187 61.41 -13.39 5.36
N GLY A 188 61.69 -14.48 4.65
CA GLY A 188 62.13 -15.75 5.20
C GLY A 188 62.95 -16.51 4.19
N SER A 189 64.19 -16.06 3.96
CA SER A 189 65.21 -16.83 3.25
C SER A 189 65.32 -18.26 3.81
N GLY A 190 65.43 -19.28 2.94
CA GLY A 190 65.81 -20.61 3.42
C GLY A 190 65.56 -21.83 2.54
N ARG A 191 66.57 -22.15 1.72
CA ARG A 191 67.00 -23.51 1.30
C ARG A 191 66.25 -24.23 0.16
N ARG A 192 66.96 -24.22 -0.98
CA ARG A 192 67.01 -25.29 -1.99
C ARG A 192 67.37 -26.64 -1.35
N ARG A 193 66.73 -27.73 -1.81
CA ARG A 193 67.40 -29.01 -2.07
C ARG A 193 66.67 -29.79 -3.17
N SER A 194 67.44 -30.11 -4.19
CA SER A 194 67.23 -31.06 -5.27
C SER A 194 67.11 -32.51 -4.77
N SER A 195 66.32 -33.36 -5.43
CA SER A 195 66.79 -34.42 -6.34
C SER A 195 65.81 -35.61 -6.48
N ALA A 196 65.78 -36.13 -7.71
CA ALA A 196 65.61 -37.54 -8.12
C ALA A 196 64.19 -38.14 -8.28
N SER A 197 63.86 -38.33 -9.57
CA SER A 197 63.28 -39.51 -10.23
C SER A 197 62.99 -40.76 -9.38
N ASP A 198 61.83 -41.38 -9.58
CA ASP A 198 61.78 -42.63 -10.34
C ASP A 198 60.37 -42.99 -10.85
N SER A 199 60.36 -43.80 -11.88
CA SER A 199 59.24 -44.21 -12.75
C SER A 199 58.63 -45.52 -12.24
N ALA A 200 57.30 -45.69 -12.30
CA ALA A 200 56.70 -47.02 -12.40
C ALA A 200 55.29 -46.97 -13.00
N SER A 201 55.14 -47.70 -14.09
CA SER A 201 53.93 -47.98 -14.87
C SER A 201 52.95 -48.91 -14.14
N GLY A 202 51.69 -48.89 -14.56
CA GLY A 202 50.72 -49.96 -14.35
C GLY A 202 49.28 -49.52 -14.64
N ASP A 203 48.78 -49.86 -15.83
CA ASP A 203 47.53 -50.62 -16.12
C ASP A 203 46.33 -50.43 -15.17
N ASP A 204 45.06 -50.44 -15.55
CA ASP A 204 44.29 -50.61 -16.79
C ASP A 204 42.81 -50.48 -16.37
N ASN A 205 41.94 -50.20 -17.35
CA ASN A 205 40.54 -50.56 -17.44
C ASN A 205 39.41 -49.82 -16.68
N GLY A 206 38.53 -49.19 -17.47
CA GLY A 206 37.20 -49.78 -17.68
C GLY A 206 35.97 -49.02 -17.16
N GLY A 207 35.15 -48.50 -18.11
CA GLY A 207 33.69 -48.55 -17.99
C GLY A 207 32.90 -47.23 -18.16
N PRO A 208 32.05 -47.10 -19.21
CA PRO A 208 31.23 -45.90 -19.47
C PRO A 208 29.73 -46.09 -19.16
N GLY A 209 29.00 -44.97 -19.05
CA GLY A 209 27.54 -44.88 -19.15
C GLY A 209 27.10 -43.44 -18.88
N GLY A 210 26.34 -42.72 -19.70
CA GLY A 210 25.44 -43.12 -20.77
C GLY A 210 23.98 -42.99 -20.30
N ARG A 211 23.43 -41.76 -20.32
CA ARG A 211 22.09 -41.37 -20.79
C ARG A 211 21.81 -39.90 -20.49
#